data_AF-A0A3E2GSQ4-F1
#
_entry.id   AF-A0A3E2GSQ4-F1
#
_cell.length_a   1.000
_cell.length_b   1.000
_cell.length_c   1.000
_cell.angle_alpha   90.00
_cell.angle_beta   90.00
_cell.angle_gamma   90.00
#
_symmetry.space_group_name_H-M   'P 1'
#
loop_
_entity.id
_entity.type
_entity.pdbx_description
1 polymer ?
#
loop_
_entity_poly.entity_id
_entity_poly.type
_entity_poly.pdbx_seq_one_letter_code
_entity_poly.pdbx_strand_id
1 'polypeptide(L)'
;MASPQVDISQLTPAQEVALQQYTAVTNQDVASAIPLLQRSQWNVQIAIAKFFDGEGPDPVADALAAQASIPRASRAENLHESLLHGSQRSPNGTRQSNQLDPAPRIVPQPEDQQIARRPPFLLALLFTPFSILYKIFSSSFSLFTYLFPFLPRLLGPAATGASSITSRRPLKPRDSAARLKRELEEEYGPAMSSLPLYEGSYASALDLAKRDLKFLLVLLISPEHDDTAPF
;
A
#
# COMPACT_ATOMS: atom_id res chain seq x y z
N MET A 1 56.98 13.19 4.27
CA MET A 1 55.73 13.16 3.47
C MET A 1 55.20 14.58 3.43
N ALA A 2 55.00 15.14 2.24
CA ALA A 2 54.67 16.54 2.04
C ALA A 2 53.20 16.82 2.40
N SER A 3 52.96 17.68 3.39
CA SER A 3 51.63 18.20 3.69
C SER A 3 51.17 19.06 2.49
N PRO A 4 50.03 18.78 1.85
CA PRO A 4 49.53 19.64 0.79
C PRO A 4 49.16 20.99 1.43
N GLN A 5 49.94 22.03 1.15
CA GLN A 5 49.57 23.41 1.46
C GLN A 5 48.43 23.76 0.52
N VAL A 6 47.20 23.72 1.04
CA VAL A 6 46.01 24.07 0.28
C VAL A 6 45.89 25.59 0.28
N ASP A 7 46.01 26.20 -0.90
CA ASP A 7 45.92 27.65 -1.08
C ASP A 7 44.47 28.13 -0.88
N ILE A 8 44.22 28.74 0.28
CA ILE A 8 42.92 29.32 0.69
C ILE A 8 42.51 30.48 -0.26
N SER A 9 43.46 31.10 -0.95
CA SER A 9 43.26 32.26 -1.84
C SER A 9 42.55 31.94 -3.17
N GLN A 10 42.34 30.66 -3.50
CA GLN A 10 41.61 30.24 -4.71
C GLN A 10 40.13 29.93 -4.46
N LEU A 11 39.66 30.07 -3.22
CA LEU A 11 38.28 29.77 -2.86
C LEU A 11 37.34 30.89 -3.31
N THR A 12 36.19 30.49 -3.85
CA THR A 12 35.11 31.44 -4.16
C THR A 12 34.47 31.93 -2.86
N PRO A 13 33.85 33.13 -2.83
CA PRO A 13 33.26 33.68 -1.60
C PRO A 13 32.17 32.76 -0.99
N ALA A 14 31.46 31.99 -1.81
CA ALA A 14 30.50 31.00 -1.33
C ALA A 14 31.17 29.81 -0.62
N GLN A 15 32.37 29.42 -1.07
CA GLN A 15 33.15 28.34 -0.47
C GLN A 15 33.79 28.77 0.85
N GLU A 16 34.22 30.02 0.97
CA GLU A 16 34.72 30.59 2.22
C GLU A 16 33.64 30.60 3.32
N VAL A 17 32.41 31.00 2.97
CA VAL A 17 31.28 30.97 3.91
C VAL A 17 30.94 29.54 4.34
N ALA A 18 30.93 28.59 3.40
CA ALA A 18 30.68 27.19 3.70
C ALA A 18 31.77 26.59 4.62
N LEU A 19 33.03 26.96 4.39
CA LEU A 19 34.16 26.55 5.22
C LEU A 19 34.05 27.14 6.64
N GLN A 20 33.72 28.42 6.77
CA GLN A 20 33.54 29.07 8.06
C GLN A 20 32.40 28.42 8.86
N GLN A 21 31.27 28.12 8.20
CA GLN A 21 30.13 27.47 8.84
C GLN A 21 30.46 26.02 9.27
N TYR A 22 31.21 25.28 8.44
CA TYR A 22 31.65 23.94 8.76
C TYR A 22 32.62 23.93 9.95
N THR A 23 33.67 24.75 9.91
CA THR A 23 34.67 24.86 10.99
C THR A 23 34.05 25.35 12.30
N ALA A 24 33.03 26.22 12.26
CA ALA A 24 32.31 26.63 13.45
C ALA A 24 31.60 25.48 14.18
N VAL A 25 31.18 24.43 13.47
CA VAL A 25 30.44 23.30 14.02
C VAL A 25 31.35 22.11 14.35
N THR A 26 32.32 21.81 13.49
CA THR A 26 33.20 20.64 13.65
C THR A 26 34.53 20.94 14.36
N ASN A 27 34.87 22.23 14.49
CA ASN A 27 36.13 22.72 15.06
C ASN A 27 37.39 22.05 14.46
N GLN A 28 37.28 21.65 13.19
CA GLN A 28 38.31 20.93 12.46
C GLN A 28 39.30 21.88 11.77
N ASP A 29 40.57 21.48 11.68
CA ASP A 29 41.61 22.26 10.99
C ASP A 29 41.31 22.43 9.49
N VAL A 30 41.58 23.64 8.99
CA VAL A 30 41.24 24.08 7.62
C VAL A 30 41.84 23.15 6.56
N ALA A 31 43.06 22.64 6.76
CA ALA A 31 43.71 21.76 5.80
C ALA A 31 43.00 20.41 5.65
N SER A 32 42.31 19.95 6.71
CA SER A 32 41.55 18.69 6.72
C SER A 32 40.06 18.87 6.36
N ALA A 33 39.52 20.08 6.50
CA ALA A 33 38.14 20.41 6.16
C ALA A 33 37.91 20.51 4.64
N ILE A 34 38.85 21.11 3.90
CA ILE A 34 38.73 21.35 2.45
C ILE A 34 38.50 20.06 1.63
N PRO A 35 39.28 18.97 1.79
CA PRO A 35 39.04 17.75 1.01
C PRO A 35 37.68 17.13 1.29
N LEU A 36 37.16 17.25 2.52
CA LEU A 36 35.84 16.73 2.90
C LEU A 36 34.70 17.60 2.32
N LEU A 37 34.88 18.93 2.32
CA LEU A 37 33.97 19.86 1.65
C LEU A 37 33.98 19.65 0.13
N GLN A 38 35.13 19.39 -0.48
CA GLN A 38 35.23 19.11 -1.91
C GLN A 38 34.48 17.80 -2.28
N ARG A 39 34.66 16.73 -1.49
CA ARG A 39 33.93 15.45 -1.65
C ARG A 39 32.41 15.58 -1.43
N SER A 40 31.96 16.59 -0.70
CA SER A 40 30.54 16.88 -0.46
C SER A 40 30.01 17.98 -1.39
N GLN A 41 30.76 18.34 -2.44
CA GLN A 41 30.40 19.42 -3.38
C GLN A 41 30.08 20.75 -2.67
N TRP A 42 30.84 21.08 -1.62
CA TRP A 42 30.68 22.26 -0.77
C TRP A 42 29.32 22.36 -0.05
N ASN A 43 28.62 21.23 0.11
CA ASN A 43 27.40 21.16 0.91
C ASN A 43 27.74 20.89 2.39
N VAL A 44 27.63 21.95 3.21
CA VAL A 44 27.97 21.94 4.64
C VAL A 44 27.20 20.87 5.43
N GLN A 45 25.93 20.63 5.10
CA GLN A 45 25.10 19.66 5.82
C GLN A 45 25.57 18.22 5.57
N ILE A 46 25.89 17.91 4.31
CA ILE A 46 26.44 16.60 3.92
C ILE A 46 27.83 16.42 4.54
N ALA A 47 28.65 17.47 4.56
CA ALA A 47 29.97 17.46 5.19
C ALA A 47 29.89 17.19 6.71
N ILE A 48 29.01 17.88 7.43
CA ILE A 48 28.79 17.67 8.87
C ILE A 48 28.30 16.25 9.15
N ALA A 49 27.30 15.78 8.39
CA ALA A 49 26.81 14.41 8.53
C ALA A 49 27.93 13.38 8.31
N LYS A 50 28.74 13.54 7.24
CA LYS A 50 29.89 12.66 6.96
C LYS A 50 30.97 12.73 8.05
N PHE A 51 31.17 13.89 8.68
CA PHE A 51 32.14 14.06 9.77
C PHE A 51 31.70 13.32 11.05
N PHE A 52 30.42 13.37 11.40
CA PHE A 52 29.89 12.73 12.62
C PHE A 52 29.49 11.26 12.44
N ASP A 53 28.94 10.88 11.29
CA ASP A 53 28.47 9.51 11.02
C ASP A 53 29.57 8.57 10.50
N GLY A 54 30.74 9.12 10.12
CA GLY A 54 31.88 8.37 9.57
C GLY A 54 31.81 8.22 8.05
N GLU A 55 32.98 7.97 7.43
CA GLU A 55 33.15 7.89 5.98
C GLU A 55 32.52 6.62 5.39
N GLY A 56 31.20 6.64 5.20
CA GLY A 56 30.47 5.63 4.43
C GLY A 56 30.80 5.72 2.93
N PRO A 57 30.67 4.60 2.17
CA PRO A 57 30.91 4.58 0.74
C PRO A 57 30.01 5.58 0.00
N ASP A 58 30.55 6.13 -1.08
CA ASP A 58 30.03 7.29 -1.80
C ASP A 58 28.58 7.08 -2.28
N PRO A 59 27.57 7.73 -1.65
CA PRO A 59 26.16 7.46 -1.92
C PRO A 59 25.75 7.87 -3.35
N VAL A 60 26.55 8.72 -4.00
CA VAL A 60 26.29 9.16 -5.37
C VAL A 60 26.67 8.08 -6.39
N ALA A 61 27.75 7.33 -6.15
CA ALA A 61 28.16 6.23 -7.02
C ALA A 61 27.17 5.06 -6.94
N ASP A 62 26.71 4.72 -5.74
CA ASP A 62 25.70 3.68 -5.53
C ASP A 62 24.32 4.09 -6.05
N ALA A 63 23.92 5.36 -5.89
CA ALA A 63 22.67 5.87 -6.47
C ALA A 63 22.68 5.81 -8.00
N LEU A 64 23.79 6.16 -8.65
CA LEU A 64 23.92 6.07 -10.11
C LEU A 64 23.92 4.61 -10.60
N ALA A 65 24.55 3.69 -9.88
CA ALA A 65 24.54 2.25 -10.20
C ALA A 65 23.15 1.60 -9.99
N ALA A 66 22.42 2.01 -8.95
CA ALA A 66 21.06 1.56 -8.69
C ALA A 66 20.06 2.10 -9.72
N GLN A 67 20.26 3.32 -10.24
CA GLN A 67 19.37 3.89 -11.26
C GLN A 67 19.50 3.19 -12.63
N ALA A 68 20.69 2.69 -12.96
CA ALA A 68 20.97 2.06 -14.26
C ALA A 68 20.42 0.62 -14.39
N SER A 69 20.05 -0.03 -13.28
CA SER A 69 19.76 -1.47 -13.23
C SER A 69 18.30 -1.84 -12.99
N ILE A 70 17.36 -0.89 -12.93
CA ILE A 70 15.93 -1.19 -12.70
C ILE A 70 15.22 -1.52 -14.03
N PRO A 71 14.81 -2.77 -14.29
CA PRO A 71 13.88 -3.05 -15.37
C PRO A 71 12.53 -2.43 -14.97
N ARG A 72 11.90 -1.69 -15.88
CA ARG A 72 10.51 -1.21 -15.73
C ARG A 72 9.53 -2.38 -15.75
N ALA A 73 9.54 -3.20 -14.70
CA ALA A 73 8.43 -4.09 -14.40
C ALA A 73 7.30 -3.23 -13.83
N SER A 74 6.09 -3.38 -14.37
CA SER A 74 4.86 -2.82 -13.82
C SER A 74 4.78 -3.17 -12.34
N ARG A 75 5.09 -2.19 -11.48
CA ARG A 75 5.10 -2.31 -10.03
C ARG A 75 3.68 -2.64 -9.58
N ALA A 76 3.44 -3.89 -9.20
CA ALA A 76 2.27 -4.25 -8.43
C ALA A 76 2.50 -3.73 -7.01
N GLU A 77 1.95 -2.56 -6.70
CA GLU A 77 2.01 -2.00 -5.36
C GLU A 77 1.11 -2.80 -4.43
N ASN A 78 1.70 -3.43 -3.42
CA ASN A 78 0.96 -4.11 -2.37
C ASN A 78 0.40 -3.07 -1.39
N LEU A 79 -0.88 -3.18 -1.04
CA LEU A 79 -1.57 -2.28 -0.10
C LEU A 79 -0.84 -2.13 1.24
N HIS A 80 -0.21 -3.21 1.73
CA HIS A 80 0.62 -3.18 2.94
C HIS A 80 1.84 -2.26 2.80
N GLU A 81 2.51 -2.30 1.65
CA GLU A 81 3.67 -1.45 1.35
C GLU A 81 3.27 0.02 1.32
N SER A 82 2.10 0.33 0.75
CA SER A 82 1.55 1.69 0.64
C SER A 82 1.14 2.28 2.00
N LEU A 83 0.60 1.46 2.92
CA LEU A 83 0.27 1.90 4.28
C LEU A 83 1.51 2.16 5.13
N LEU A 84 2.55 1.32 4.98
CA LEU A 84 3.81 1.46 5.72
C LEU A 84 4.68 2.61 5.17
N HIS A 85 4.70 2.81 3.85
CA HIS A 85 5.50 3.85 3.18
C HIS A 85 4.73 5.13 2.84
N GLY A 86 3.46 5.23 3.21
CA GLY A 86 2.58 6.38 2.92
C GLY A 86 3.04 7.74 3.48
N SER A 87 4.12 7.77 4.26
CA SER A 87 4.72 8.99 4.82
C SER A 87 6.10 9.35 4.24
N GLN A 88 6.72 8.49 3.42
CA GLN A 88 8.06 8.75 2.86
C GLN A 88 7.88 9.51 1.54
N ARG A 89 7.65 10.83 1.64
CA ARG A 89 7.56 11.76 0.51
C ARG A 89 8.73 11.58 -0.45
N SER A 90 8.42 11.24 -1.70
CA SER A 90 9.36 11.40 -2.83
C SER A 90 9.79 12.87 -2.91
N PRO A 91 11.09 13.22 -2.90
CA PRO A 91 11.54 14.61 -2.85
C PRO A 91 11.32 15.39 -4.16
N ASN A 92 10.90 14.74 -5.25
CA ASN A 92 10.87 15.35 -6.58
C ASN A 92 9.47 15.47 -7.21
N GLY A 93 8.42 15.26 -6.44
CA GLY A 93 7.06 15.58 -6.85
C GLY A 93 6.81 17.08 -6.67
N THR A 94 6.66 17.79 -7.79
CA THR A 94 6.25 19.19 -7.87
C THR A 94 5.11 19.46 -6.89
N ARG A 95 5.15 20.61 -6.23
CA ARG A 95 4.16 21.14 -5.28
C ARG A 95 2.75 21.23 -5.90
N GLN A 96 2.09 20.09 -6.11
CA GLN A 96 0.65 20.03 -6.22
C GLN A 96 0.12 20.09 -4.79
N SER A 97 -0.17 21.32 -4.38
CA SER A 97 -1.03 21.64 -3.26
C SER A 97 -2.21 20.67 -3.22
N ASN A 98 -2.24 19.80 -2.20
CA ASN A 98 -3.35 19.50 -1.28
C ASN A 98 -4.82 19.53 -1.75
N GLN A 99 -5.08 19.48 -3.04
CA GLN A 99 -6.40 19.35 -3.63
C GLN A 99 -6.55 17.88 -4.02
N LEU A 100 -6.53 17.03 -3.00
CA LEU A 100 -7.10 15.69 -3.14
C LEU A 100 -8.59 15.93 -3.41
N ASP A 101 -8.98 15.77 -4.67
CA ASP A 101 -10.40 15.82 -5.05
C ASP A 101 -11.12 14.80 -4.15
N PRO A 102 -12.12 15.22 -3.35
CA PRO A 102 -12.77 14.33 -2.41
C PRO A 102 -13.26 13.11 -3.17
N ALA A 103 -12.90 11.92 -2.67
CA ALA A 103 -13.25 10.67 -3.33
C ALA A 103 -14.74 10.70 -3.71
N PRO A 104 -15.08 10.42 -4.99
CA PRO A 104 -16.44 10.56 -5.46
C PRO A 104 -17.35 9.73 -4.57
N ARG A 105 -18.45 10.33 -4.11
CA ARG A 105 -19.39 9.66 -3.20
C ARG A 105 -19.92 8.41 -3.88
N ILE A 106 -19.43 7.25 -3.44
CA ILE A 106 -19.93 5.95 -3.88
C ILE A 106 -21.27 5.76 -3.18
N VAL A 107 -22.35 6.16 -3.86
CA VAL A 107 -23.70 5.82 -3.43
C VAL A 107 -23.81 4.30 -3.54
N PRO A 108 -24.06 3.58 -2.43
CA PRO A 108 -24.34 2.15 -2.51
C PRO A 108 -25.54 1.98 -3.43
N GLN A 109 -25.31 1.38 -4.61
CA GLN A 109 -26.40 1.08 -5.54
C GLN A 109 -27.42 0.19 -4.80
N PRO A 110 -28.72 0.47 -4.94
CA PRO A 110 -29.76 -0.34 -4.31
C PRO A 110 -29.56 -1.81 -4.69
N GLU A 111 -29.69 -2.68 -3.69
CA GLU A 111 -29.37 -4.11 -3.72
C GLU A 111 -30.06 -4.88 -4.86
N ASP A 112 -31.20 -4.40 -5.35
CA ASP A 112 -31.91 -4.95 -6.51
C ASP A 112 -31.18 -4.74 -7.84
N GLN A 113 -30.26 -3.78 -7.94
CA GLN A 113 -29.51 -3.46 -9.17
C GLN A 113 -28.15 -4.16 -9.25
N GLN A 114 -27.68 -4.78 -8.16
CA GLN A 114 -26.42 -5.53 -8.12
C GLN A 114 -26.57 -7.00 -8.53
N ILE A 115 -27.76 -7.38 -9.00
CA ILE A 115 -28.00 -8.68 -9.61
C ILE A 115 -27.21 -8.70 -10.92
N ALA A 116 -26.02 -9.32 -10.86
CA ALA A 116 -25.14 -9.70 -11.96
C ALA A 116 -25.72 -9.34 -13.33
N ARG A 117 -25.16 -8.32 -14.00
CA ARG A 117 -25.57 -7.85 -15.35
C ARG A 117 -25.97 -9.07 -16.19
N ARG A 118 -27.26 -9.36 -16.25
CA ARG A 118 -27.76 -10.49 -17.01
C ARG A 118 -27.60 -10.08 -18.47
N PRO A 119 -26.86 -10.85 -19.28
CA PRO A 119 -26.80 -10.54 -20.70
C PRO A 119 -28.23 -10.50 -21.23
N PRO A 120 -28.54 -9.58 -22.17
CA PRO A 120 -29.87 -9.51 -22.76
C PRO A 120 -30.26 -10.89 -23.29
N PHE A 121 -31.50 -11.30 -23.04
CA PHE A 121 -31.98 -12.68 -23.22
C PHE A 121 -31.64 -13.28 -24.60
N LEU A 122 -31.67 -12.46 -25.65
CA LEU A 122 -31.30 -12.87 -27.01
C LEU A 122 -29.81 -13.20 -27.15
N LEU A 123 -28.93 -12.40 -26.56
CA LEU A 123 -27.50 -12.67 -26.56
C LEU A 123 -27.18 -13.90 -25.71
N ALA A 124 -27.91 -14.07 -24.59
CA ALA A 124 -27.81 -15.27 -23.77
C ALA A 124 -28.21 -16.53 -24.56
N LEU A 125 -29.32 -16.49 -25.31
CA LEU A 125 -29.82 -17.62 -26.11
C LEU A 125 -28.87 -17.98 -27.27
N LEU A 126 -28.31 -16.97 -27.95
CA LEU A 126 -27.39 -17.17 -29.06
C LEU A 126 -26.06 -17.79 -28.60
N PHE A 127 -25.52 -17.35 -27.45
CA PHE A 127 -24.23 -17.83 -26.93
C PHE A 127 -24.36 -18.96 -25.89
N THR A 128 -25.57 -19.36 -25.49
CA THR A 128 -25.78 -20.56 -24.65
C THR A 128 -25.12 -21.82 -25.19
N PRO A 129 -25.30 -22.23 -26.46
CA PRO A 129 -24.67 -23.46 -26.95
C PRO A 129 -23.14 -23.37 -26.91
N PHE A 130 -22.56 -22.20 -27.18
CA PHE A 130 -21.10 -22.00 -27.11
C PHE A 130 -20.57 -22.03 -25.67
N SER A 131 -21.29 -21.44 -24.71
CA SER A 131 -20.90 -21.46 -23.29
C SER A 131 -21.02 -22.86 -22.67
N ILE A 132 -22.00 -23.66 -23.09
CA ILE A 132 -22.14 -25.07 -22.70
C ILE A 132 -20.96 -25.88 -23.27
N LEU A 133 -20.63 -25.69 -24.55
CA LEU A 133 -19.53 -26.39 -25.19
C LEU A 133 -18.18 -26.04 -24.54
N TYR A 134 -17.97 -24.76 -24.26
CA TYR A 134 -16.78 -24.28 -23.53
C TYR A 134 -16.69 -24.92 -22.14
N LYS A 135 -17.80 -24.99 -21.40
CA LYS A 135 -17.85 -25.63 -20.07
C LYS A 135 -17.53 -27.12 -20.12
N ILE A 136 -18.07 -27.85 -21.10
CA ILE A 136 -17.80 -29.28 -21.28
C ILE A 136 -16.31 -29.46 -21.59
N PHE A 137 -15.76 -28.68 -22.52
CA PHE A 137 -14.36 -28.75 -22.89
C PHE A 137 -13.42 -28.38 -21.73
N SER A 138 -13.72 -27.31 -20.99
CA SER A 138 -12.95 -26.91 -19.81
C SER A 138 -13.04 -27.93 -18.67
N SER A 139 -14.21 -28.55 -18.48
CA SER A 139 -14.40 -29.61 -17.49
C SER A 139 -13.61 -30.87 -17.87
N SER A 140 -13.62 -31.26 -19.15
CA SER A 140 -12.81 -32.36 -19.66
C SER A 140 -11.31 -32.06 -19.49
N PHE A 141 -10.88 -30.82 -19.75
CA PHE A 141 -9.50 -30.41 -19.52
C PHE A 141 -9.14 -30.43 -18.03
N SER A 142 -10.05 -30.02 -17.14
CA SER A 142 -9.87 -30.11 -15.68
C SER A 142 -9.69 -31.56 -15.20
N LEU A 143 -10.47 -32.50 -15.75
CA LEU A 143 -10.31 -33.94 -15.50
C LEU A 143 -8.96 -34.45 -16.02
N PHE A 144 -8.54 -33.98 -17.19
CA PHE A 144 -7.25 -34.33 -17.77
C PHE A 144 -6.07 -33.79 -16.93
N THR A 145 -6.16 -32.55 -16.45
CA THR A 145 -5.15 -31.98 -15.53
C THR A 145 -5.16 -32.67 -14.16
N TYR A 146 -6.30 -33.21 -13.73
CA TYR A 146 -6.38 -33.99 -12.49
C TYR A 146 -5.71 -35.37 -12.65
N LEU A 147 -5.88 -36.02 -13.81
CA LEU A 147 -5.28 -37.32 -14.09
C LEU A 147 -3.77 -37.23 -14.37
N PHE A 148 -3.29 -36.08 -14.84
CA PHE A 148 -1.87 -35.81 -15.13
C PHE A 148 -1.33 -34.62 -14.31
N PRO A 149 -0.90 -34.84 -13.06
CA PRO A 149 -0.52 -33.77 -12.13
C PRO A 149 0.79 -33.03 -12.50
N PHE A 150 1.47 -33.41 -13.58
CA PHE A 150 2.70 -32.75 -14.06
C PHE A 150 2.46 -31.66 -15.12
N LEU A 151 1.31 -31.66 -15.81
CA LEU A 151 0.93 -30.62 -16.77
C LEU A 151 0.86 -29.19 -16.20
N PRO A 152 0.28 -28.94 -14.99
CA PRO A 152 0.18 -27.58 -14.47
C PRO A 152 1.54 -26.94 -14.17
N ARG A 153 2.61 -27.74 -14.07
CA ARG A 153 3.97 -27.23 -13.90
C ARG A 153 4.60 -26.68 -15.18
N LEU A 154 4.05 -27.04 -16.35
CA LEU A 154 4.54 -26.61 -17.67
C LEU A 154 3.73 -25.44 -18.27
N LEU A 155 2.47 -25.24 -17.86
CA LEU A 155 1.60 -24.15 -18.34
C LEU A 155 1.72 -22.85 -17.52
N GLY A 156 2.71 -22.76 -16.62
CA GLY A 156 2.93 -21.58 -15.78
C GLY A 156 1.87 -21.40 -14.68
N PRO A 157 2.07 -20.44 -13.76
CA PRO A 157 1.31 -20.33 -12.49
C PRO A 157 -0.18 -20.03 -12.65
N ALA A 158 -0.68 -19.88 -13.88
CA ALA A 158 -2.06 -19.50 -14.17
C ALA A 158 -3.07 -20.63 -13.93
N ALA A 159 -2.65 -21.90 -13.87
CA ALA A 159 -3.58 -23.04 -13.80
C ALA A 159 -3.77 -23.65 -12.39
N THR A 160 -2.84 -23.45 -11.45
CA THR A 160 -2.87 -24.15 -10.14
C THR A 160 -2.52 -23.27 -8.94
N GLY A 161 -2.75 -21.96 -9.03
CA GLY A 161 -2.50 -21.00 -7.96
C GLY A 161 -3.74 -20.50 -7.21
N ALA A 162 -4.93 -21.08 -7.40
CA ALA A 162 -6.18 -20.53 -6.87
C ALA A 162 -6.92 -21.44 -5.86
N SER A 163 -6.28 -22.50 -5.36
CA SER A 163 -6.85 -23.32 -4.30
C SER A 163 -6.10 -23.12 -2.99
N SER A 164 -6.81 -22.54 -2.03
CA SER A 164 -6.61 -22.74 -0.59
C SER A 164 -5.77 -21.71 0.19
N ILE A 165 -6.05 -20.42 0.00
CA ILE A 165 -6.21 -19.49 1.14
C ILE A 165 -7.45 -18.65 0.85
N THR A 166 -8.59 -19.11 1.34
CA THR A 166 -9.72 -18.28 1.80
C THR A 166 -10.06 -17.00 1.00
N SER A 167 -10.08 -17.07 -0.33
CA SER A 167 -10.83 -16.13 -1.17
C SER A 167 -12.33 -16.42 -1.03
N ARG A 168 -12.83 -16.42 0.21
CA ARG A 168 -14.24 -16.27 0.51
C ARG A 168 -14.63 -14.97 -0.17
N ARG A 169 -15.41 -15.08 -1.25
CA ARG A 169 -16.09 -13.93 -1.84
C ARG A 169 -16.60 -13.10 -0.66
N PRO A 170 -16.18 -11.83 -0.51
CA PRO A 170 -16.57 -11.04 0.64
C PRO A 170 -18.10 -11.11 0.70
N LEU A 171 -18.59 -11.64 1.83
CA LEU A 171 -20.02 -11.74 2.08
C LEU A 171 -20.61 -10.34 1.91
N LYS A 172 -21.86 -10.26 1.43
CA LYS A 172 -22.51 -8.97 1.30
C LYS A 172 -22.50 -8.28 2.67
N PRO A 173 -22.27 -6.97 2.75
CA PRO A 173 -22.17 -6.28 4.04
C PRO A 173 -23.35 -6.54 4.97
N ARG A 174 -24.56 -6.65 4.41
CA ARG A 174 -25.79 -7.00 5.13
C ARG A 174 -25.76 -8.42 5.70
N ASP A 175 -25.34 -9.40 4.90
CA ASP A 175 -25.24 -10.81 5.33
C ASP A 175 -24.16 -10.97 6.42
N SER A 176 -23.05 -10.23 6.29
CA SER A 176 -22.00 -10.19 7.31
C SER A 176 -22.50 -9.57 8.62
N ALA A 177 -23.24 -8.46 8.56
CA ALA A 177 -23.81 -7.79 9.73
C ALA A 177 -24.87 -8.68 10.43
N ALA A 178 -25.74 -9.34 9.66
CA ALA A 178 -26.73 -10.27 10.19
C ALA A 178 -26.09 -11.49 10.86
N ARG A 179 -25.00 -12.01 10.28
CA ARG A 179 -24.22 -13.10 10.90
C ARG A 179 -23.57 -12.68 12.21
N LEU A 180 -22.92 -11.52 12.22
CA LEU A 180 -22.28 -10.99 13.43
C LEU A 180 -23.31 -10.73 14.54
N LYS A 181 -24.48 -10.20 14.19
CA LYS A 181 -25.58 -10.01 15.13
C LYS A 181 -26.01 -11.33 15.76
N ARG A 182 -26.15 -12.39 14.96
CA ARG A 182 -26.49 -13.73 15.46
C ARG A 182 -25.39 -14.29 16.37
N GLU A 183 -24.12 -14.15 15.98
CA GLU A 183 -22.98 -14.59 16.78
C GLU A 183 -22.95 -13.85 18.14
N LEU A 184 -23.20 -12.53 18.15
CA LEU A 184 -23.32 -11.74 19.39
C LEU A 184 -24.51 -12.14 20.26
N GLU A 185 -25.67 -12.43 19.66
CA GLU A 185 -26.86 -12.87 20.38
C GLU A 185 -26.67 -14.25 21.03
N GLU A 186 -25.91 -15.14 20.37
CA GLU A 186 -25.55 -16.45 20.90
C GLU A 186 -24.56 -16.35 22.06
N GLU A 187 -23.56 -15.48 21.95
CA GLU A 187 -22.48 -15.34 22.94
C GLU A 187 -22.89 -14.54 24.18
N TYR A 188 -23.59 -13.41 24.01
CA TYR A 188 -23.96 -12.50 25.10
C TYR A 188 -25.43 -12.62 25.53
N GLY A 189 -26.19 -13.51 24.87
CA GLY A 189 -27.57 -13.82 25.23
C GLY A 189 -28.59 -12.69 24.93
N PRO A 190 -29.82 -12.81 25.46
CA PRO A 190 -30.94 -11.94 25.11
C PRO A 190 -30.86 -10.52 25.69
N ALA A 191 -29.87 -10.21 26.53
CA ALA A 191 -29.66 -8.84 26.99
C ALA A 191 -29.06 -7.96 25.88
N MET A 192 -28.19 -8.54 25.04
CA MET A 192 -27.54 -7.85 23.92
C MET A 192 -28.50 -7.64 22.73
N SER A 193 -29.53 -8.50 22.58
CA SER A 193 -30.54 -8.39 21.50
C SER A 193 -31.45 -7.16 21.63
N SER A 194 -31.42 -6.48 22.79
CA SER A 194 -32.12 -5.22 23.00
C SER A 194 -31.45 -4.02 22.29
N LEU A 195 -30.19 -4.16 21.85
CA LEU A 195 -29.49 -3.09 21.15
C LEU A 195 -29.95 -2.99 19.68
N PRO A 196 -30.35 -1.81 19.19
CA PRO A 196 -30.78 -1.63 17.80
C PRO A 196 -29.57 -1.61 16.85
N LEU A 197 -29.00 -2.79 16.58
CA LEU A 197 -27.92 -2.97 15.61
C LEU A 197 -28.43 -2.79 14.18
N TYR A 198 -27.69 -2.01 13.38
CA TYR A 198 -28.03 -1.76 11.99
C TYR A 198 -27.45 -2.85 11.06
N GLU A 199 -28.33 -3.48 10.28
CA GLU A 199 -27.98 -4.53 9.32
C GLU A 199 -27.76 -3.91 7.93
N GLY A 200 -26.53 -3.49 7.62
CA GLY A 200 -26.21 -2.90 6.33
C GLY A 200 -24.75 -2.48 6.19
N SER A 201 -24.45 -1.71 5.16
CA SER A 201 -23.11 -1.15 4.99
C SER A 201 -22.91 0.10 5.87
N TYR A 202 -21.66 0.36 6.26
CA TYR A 202 -21.29 1.57 7.01
C TYR A 202 -21.76 2.86 6.31
N ALA A 203 -21.56 2.96 4.99
CA ALA A 203 -21.96 4.14 4.21
C ALA A 203 -23.48 4.36 4.26
N SER A 204 -24.26 3.29 4.16
CA SER A 204 -25.73 3.35 4.27
C SER A 204 -26.17 3.75 5.68
N ALA A 205 -25.52 3.22 6.73
CA ALA A 205 -25.79 3.59 8.11
C ALA A 205 -25.53 5.08 8.37
N LEU A 206 -24.41 5.59 7.85
CA LEU A 206 -24.01 6.99 7.98
C LEU A 206 -24.96 7.92 7.23
N ASP A 207 -25.40 7.54 6.04
CA ASP A 207 -26.38 8.31 5.27
C ASP A 207 -27.76 8.32 5.95
N LEU A 208 -28.18 7.20 6.55
CA LEU A 208 -29.41 7.12 7.36
C LEU A 208 -29.31 8.01 8.59
N ALA A 209 -28.20 7.94 9.33
CA ALA A 209 -27.97 8.77 10.51
C ALA A 209 -28.00 10.27 10.17
N LYS A 210 -27.37 10.67 9.06
CA LYS A 210 -27.44 12.06 8.55
C LYS A 210 -28.86 12.47 8.18
N ARG A 211 -29.61 11.60 7.49
CA ARG A 211 -30.99 11.86 7.08
C ARG A 211 -31.92 12.04 8.29
N ASP A 212 -31.74 11.23 9.32
CA ASP A 212 -32.55 11.27 10.55
C ASP A 212 -31.99 12.21 11.63
N LEU A 213 -30.90 12.93 11.37
CA LEU A 213 -30.18 13.79 12.34
C LEU A 213 -29.80 13.06 13.65
N LYS A 214 -29.40 11.78 13.54
CA LYS A 214 -28.97 10.93 14.66
C LYS A 214 -27.45 10.80 14.69
N PHE A 215 -26.92 10.42 15.85
CA PHE A 215 -25.51 10.04 15.99
C PHE A 215 -25.32 8.57 15.59
N LEU A 216 -24.25 8.29 14.84
CA LEU A 216 -23.82 6.93 14.50
C LEU A 216 -22.69 6.51 15.44
N LEU A 217 -22.91 5.46 16.22
CA LEU A 217 -21.87 4.83 17.03
C LEU A 217 -21.28 3.64 16.28
N VAL A 218 -19.96 3.60 16.12
CA VAL A 218 -19.23 2.47 15.53
C VAL A 218 -18.54 1.72 16.65
N LEU A 219 -18.91 0.45 16.82
CA LEU A 219 -18.26 -0.46 17.75
C LEU A 219 -17.20 -1.26 17.00
N LEU A 220 -15.95 -1.14 17.40
CA LEU A 220 -14.85 -1.95 16.88
C LEU A 220 -14.63 -3.12 17.83
N ILE A 221 -14.77 -4.33 17.32
CA ILE A 221 -14.63 -5.56 18.10
C ILE A 221 -13.38 -6.28 17.59
N SER A 222 -12.45 -6.58 18.50
CA SER A 222 -11.29 -7.40 18.21
C SER A 222 -11.22 -8.55 19.22
N PRO A 223 -11.13 -9.81 18.76
CA PRO A 223 -11.03 -10.96 19.66
C PRO A 223 -9.68 -11.02 20.39
N GLU A 224 -8.67 -10.27 19.94
CA GLU A 224 -7.32 -10.25 20.53
C GLU A 224 -7.13 -9.12 21.55
N HIS A 225 -8.17 -8.33 21.84
CA HIS A 225 -8.06 -7.21 22.77
C HIS A 225 -8.11 -7.70 24.23
N ASP A 226 -7.23 -7.19 25.07
CA ASP A 226 -7.09 -7.60 26.49
C ASP A 226 -8.38 -7.40 27.32
N ASP A 227 -9.21 -6.43 26.93
CA ASP A 227 -10.53 -6.16 27.57
C ASP A 227 -11.64 -7.12 27.11
N THR A 228 -11.41 -7.95 26.10
CA THR A 228 -12.33 -9.01 25.69
C THR A 228 -12.05 -10.23 26.57
N ALA A 229 -13.07 -10.82 27.19
CA ALA A 229 -12.89 -12.01 28.02
C ALA A 229 -12.16 -13.10 27.21
N PRO A 230 -11.07 -13.70 27.74
CA PRO A 230 -10.34 -14.73 27.02
C PRO A 230 -11.24 -15.95 26.83
N PHE A 231 -11.33 -16.42 25.58
CA PHE A 231 -12.00 -17.64 25.17
C PHE A 231 -11.35 -18.89 25.77
#